data_AF-A0A8H3Z7M4-F1
#
_entry.id   AF-A0A8H3Z7M4-F1
#
_cell.length_a   1.000
_cell.length_b   1.000
_cell.length_c   1.000
_cell.angle_alpha   90.00
_cell.angle_beta   90.00
_cell.angle_gamma   90.00
#
_symmetry.space_group_name_H-M   'P 1'
#
loop_
_entity.id
_entity.type
_entity.pdbx_description
1 polymer ?
#
loop_
_entity_poly.entity_id
_entity_poly.type
_entity_poly.pdbx_seq_one_letter_code
_entity_poly.pdbx_strand_id
1 'polypeptide(L)'
;MPIRPLRRKRAVQFPKMSIEDQTPATPASRITELDETITEDIQPTIPNVTELTVDDAIPQIPALFTTLPLIRDGLITESSEMQDETVQECLPHLAEPGGDLNIFGVSQLGRAKHVQYLHKMIRGPMPAGFTPADASRPWMVYWALTGLYLLVLSLVTVGGIEALDTIDRKGMWHFLGRMKQKSGGFSMASGGEVDIRGAYCGMTIISLLNLPMDLPSDSPAKINGDETFLTNLKPWIRRCQTYEGGIGGAPSNEAHGAYAFCALACLSIIEPPSKSITSTLHMPSLISWLSSQQNAPESGFAGRTNKLVDGCYSHWVGGCWALISAALNPTSNSTQQPADLWSRSGLARYILCCCQNLRSGGLRDKPSKFADSYHTCYVLAGLSAAQNIFTYQEAEKMGVAGATAAFGWSVEARGSDHIPCEYMDRVKAVHPVYVIPFEAVDEARSYFEEKGGF
;
A
#
# COMPACT_ATOMS: atom_id res chain seq x y z
N MET A 1 -56.11 11.99 16.86
CA MET A 1 -56.12 10.53 16.58
C MET A 1 -55.03 9.87 17.42
N PRO A 2 -55.23 8.67 17.99
CA PRO A 2 -54.20 7.99 18.78
C PRO A 2 -53.15 7.31 17.90
N ILE A 3 -51.88 7.31 18.35
CA ILE A 3 -50.76 6.64 17.67
C ILE A 3 -50.85 5.13 17.91
N ARG A 4 -50.77 4.32 16.84
CA ARG A 4 -50.71 2.85 16.95
C ARG A 4 -49.28 2.38 17.29
N PRO A 5 -49.10 1.44 18.23
CA PRO A 5 -47.78 0.85 18.49
C PRO A 5 -47.31 -0.04 17.33
N LEU A 6 -46.00 -0.05 17.08
CA LEU A 6 -45.37 -0.87 16.05
C LEU A 6 -45.47 -2.37 16.40
N ARG A 7 -45.92 -3.19 15.44
CA ARG A 7 -45.89 -4.66 15.56
C ARG A 7 -44.43 -5.14 15.62
N ARG A 8 -44.07 -5.93 16.64
CA ARG A 8 -42.85 -6.75 16.63
C ARG A 8 -42.83 -7.60 15.36
N LYS A 9 -41.78 -7.46 14.53
CA LYS A 9 -41.50 -8.44 13.47
C LYS A 9 -41.14 -9.79 14.12
N ARG A 10 -41.59 -10.90 13.51
CA ARG A 10 -41.22 -12.25 13.97
C ARG A 10 -39.72 -12.48 13.75
N ALA A 11 -39.09 -13.22 14.66
CA ALA A 11 -37.76 -13.77 14.39
C ALA A 11 -37.85 -14.79 13.25
N VAL A 12 -36.87 -14.78 12.34
CA VAL A 12 -36.71 -15.80 11.31
C VAL A 12 -35.85 -16.92 11.88
N GLN A 13 -36.43 -18.11 12.05
CA GLN A 13 -35.66 -19.32 12.31
C GLN A 13 -35.16 -19.88 10.97
N PHE A 14 -33.85 -20.04 10.84
CA PHE A 14 -33.26 -20.84 9.78
C PHE A 14 -33.44 -22.34 10.10
N PRO A 15 -33.71 -23.20 9.11
CA PRO A 15 -33.73 -24.65 9.34
C PRO A 15 -32.38 -25.16 9.82
N LYS A 16 -32.37 -26.08 10.78
CA LYS A 16 -31.19 -26.91 11.03
C LYS A 16 -31.08 -27.94 9.91
N MET A 17 -29.95 -27.99 9.20
CA MET A 17 -29.60 -29.18 8.43
C MET A 17 -29.30 -30.33 9.39
N SER A 18 -29.88 -31.49 9.12
CA SER A 18 -29.47 -32.76 9.70
C SER A 18 -28.14 -33.19 9.09
N ILE A 19 -27.15 -33.48 9.93
CA ILE A 19 -25.95 -34.21 9.49
C ILE A 19 -26.35 -35.69 9.47
N GLU A 20 -26.49 -36.26 8.27
CA GLU A 20 -26.53 -37.72 8.10
C GLU A 20 -25.10 -38.25 7.99
N ASP A 21 -24.85 -39.39 8.63
CA ASP A 21 -23.53 -39.96 8.80
C ASP A 21 -23.14 -40.74 7.53
N GLN A 22 -22.11 -40.27 6.80
CA GLN A 22 -21.59 -40.95 5.61
C GLN A 22 -20.06 -41.05 5.67
N THR A 23 -19.59 -42.23 6.09
CA THR A 23 -18.17 -42.60 6.10
C THR A 23 -17.62 -42.72 4.67
N PRO A 24 -16.55 -41.98 4.30
CA PRO A 24 -15.91 -42.14 2.99
C PRO A 24 -15.25 -43.52 2.87
N ALA A 25 -15.61 -44.29 1.83
CA ALA A 25 -14.98 -45.56 1.53
C ALA A 25 -13.56 -45.36 0.94
N THR A 26 -12.62 -46.23 1.29
CA THR A 26 -11.23 -46.18 0.81
C THR A 26 -11.06 -46.92 -0.52
N PRO A 27 -10.48 -46.30 -1.57
CA PRO A 27 -9.96 -46.99 -2.74
C PRO A 27 -8.43 -46.96 -2.73
N ALA A 28 -7.80 -48.12 -2.52
CA ALA A 28 -6.37 -48.30 -2.72
C ALA A 28 -6.05 -48.65 -4.19
N SER A 29 -4.77 -48.56 -4.56
CA SER A 29 -4.17 -48.99 -5.84
C SER A 29 -4.63 -48.25 -7.11
N ARG A 30 -3.80 -47.31 -7.56
CA ARG A 30 -3.16 -47.30 -8.89
C ARG A 30 -2.30 -46.03 -9.09
N ILE A 31 -0.99 -46.20 -8.95
CA ILE A 31 0.08 -45.63 -9.81
C ILE A 31 1.34 -46.38 -9.38
N THR A 32 1.92 -47.11 -10.32
CA THR A 32 3.23 -47.77 -10.26
C THR A 32 3.82 -47.63 -11.67
N GLU A 33 5.16 -47.66 -11.76
CA GLU A 33 5.93 -47.63 -13.01
C GLU A 33 5.85 -46.31 -13.81
N LEU A 34 6.88 -45.48 -13.62
CA LEU A 34 7.65 -44.87 -14.72
C LEU A 34 9.11 -44.77 -14.25
N ASP A 35 10.05 -45.03 -15.16
CA ASP A 35 11.43 -45.50 -14.92
C ASP A 35 12.29 -44.84 -13.83
N GLU A 36 13.05 -45.69 -13.13
CA GLU A 36 14.33 -45.33 -12.52
C GLU A 36 15.46 -45.49 -13.55
N THR A 37 16.07 -44.40 -14.02
CA THR A 37 17.43 -44.42 -14.60
C THR A 37 18.05 -43.02 -14.65
N ILE A 38 19.37 -42.94 -14.81
CA ILE A 38 20.20 -41.71 -14.76
C ILE A 38 20.28 -41.11 -13.34
N THR A 39 20.98 -41.83 -12.46
CA THR A 39 21.71 -41.23 -11.34
C THR A 39 23.18 -41.04 -11.77
N GLU A 40 23.55 -39.81 -12.11
CA GLU A 40 24.96 -39.40 -12.19
C GLU A 40 25.26 -38.41 -11.06
N ASP A 41 26.41 -38.59 -10.39
CA ASP A 41 26.77 -37.83 -9.19
C ASP A 41 27.06 -36.36 -9.49
N ILE A 42 26.13 -35.47 -9.15
CA ILE A 42 26.43 -34.04 -8.95
C ILE A 42 26.56 -33.79 -7.44
N GLN A 43 27.74 -34.08 -6.90
CA GLN A 43 28.11 -33.53 -5.59
C GLN A 43 28.15 -32.00 -5.70
N PRO A 44 27.43 -31.24 -4.85
CA PRO A 44 27.60 -29.80 -4.80
C PRO A 44 28.98 -29.50 -4.24
N THR A 45 29.90 -29.03 -5.09
CA THR A 45 31.20 -28.52 -4.65
C THR A 45 31.00 -27.22 -3.89
N ILE A 46 30.73 -27.33 -2.59
CA ILE A 46 30.73 -26.21 -1.65
C ILE A 46 32.12 -25.55 -1.77
N PRO A 47 32.21 -24.27 -2.18
CA PRO A 47 33.49 -23.56 -2.14
C PRO A 47 33.98 -23.53 -0.70
N ASN A 48 35.27 -23.75 -0.47
CA ASN A 48 35.85 -23.53 0.86
C ASN A 48 35.72 -22.06 1.24
N VAL A 49 34.61 -21.72 1.90
CA VAL A 49 34.47 -20.50 2.68
C VAL A 49 35.46 -20.64 3.81
N THR A 50 36.63 -20.01 3.66
CA THR A 50 37.52 -19.75 4.78
C THR A 50 36.70 -19.11 5.88
N GLU A 51 36.73 -19.68 7.08
CA GLU A 51 36.05 -19.11 8.25
C GLU A 51 36.61 -17.72 8.51
N LEU A 52 35.94 -16.70 7.96
CA LEU A 52 35.97 -15.36 8.49
C LEU A 52 35.37 -15.49 9.88
N THR A 53 36.23 -15.47 10.89
CA THR A 53 35.83 -15.28 12.28
C THR A 53 35.05 -13.98 12.33
N VAL A 54 33.73 -14.10 12.39
CA VAL A 54 32.85 -12.98 12.70
C VAL A 54 33.16 -12.65 14.15
N ASP A 55 34.00 -11.63 14.37
CA ASP A 55 34.15 -11.03 15.69
C ASP A 55 32.76 -10.71 16.24
N ASP A 56 32.58 -10.85 17.56
CA ASP A 56 31.38 -10.39 18.29
C ASP A 56 31.31 -8.85 18.36
N ALA A 57 31.58 -8.20 17.23
CA ALA A 57 31.55 -6.77 17.02
C ALA A 57 30.10 -6.29 17.06
N ILE A 58 29.68 -5.83 18.24
CA ILE A 58 28.39 -5.19 18.49
C ILE A 58 28.11 -4.20 17.35
N PRO A 59 27.03 -4.38 16.56
CA PRO A 59 26.86 -3.65 15.31
C PRO A 59 26.68 -2.17 15.60
N GLN A 60 27.61 -1.34 15.10
CA GLN A 60 27.64 0.09 15.41
C GLN A 60 26.50 0.83 14.72
N ILE A 61 25.43 1.07 15.47
CA ILE A 61 24.28 1.87 15.03
C ILE A 61 24.75 3.32 14.82
N PRO A 62 24.62 3.90 13.61
CA PRO A 62 25.06 5.26 13.33
C PRO A 62 24.42 6.31 14.25
N ALA A 63 25.21 7.30 14.67
CA ALA A 63 24.79 8.36 15.60
C ALA A 63 23.47 9.05 15.20
N LEU A 64 23.21 9.18 13.88
CA LEU A 64 21.97 9.69 13.29
C LEU A 64 20.70 9.04 13.86
N PHE A 65 20.75 7.78 14.32
CA PHE A 65 19.61 7.04 14.89
C PHE A 65 19.60 7.00 16.44
N THR A 66 20.65 7.54 17.09
CA THR A 66 20.88 7.41 18.55
C THR A 66 20.96 8.75 19.28
N THR A 67 21.01 9.87 18.55
CA THR A 67 21.13 11.22 19.13
C THR A 67 19.98 12.13 18.68
N LEU A 68 19.67 13.14 19.50
CA LEU A 68 18.75 14.21 19.12
C LEU A 68 19.33 15.06 17.97
N PRO A 69 18.49 15.76 17.17
CA PRO A 69 18.95 16.74 16.20
C PRO A 69 19.88 17.79 16.80
N LEU A 70 20.93 18.16 16.06
CA LEU A 70 21.94 19.13 16.50
C LEU A 70 21.37 20.56 16.66
N ILE A 71 20.33 20.89 15.90
CA ILE A 71 19.61 22.16 15.98
C ILE A 71 18.33 21.90 16.78
N ARG A 72 18.17 22.64 17.88
CA ARG A 72 16.98 22.64 18.73
C ARG A 72 16.67 24.09 19.10
N ASP A 73 15.45 24.53 18.81
CA ASP A 73 15.03 25.90 19.12
C ASP A 73 14.82 26.10 20.63
N GLY A 74 15.08 27.32 21.11
CA GLY A 74 14.79 27.71 22.50
C GLY A 74 13.32 28.04 22.77
N LEU A 75 12.45 27.99 21.75
CA LEU A 75 11.02 28.23 21.86
C LEU A 75 10.29 26.91 22.03
N ILE A 76 9.68 26.72 23.20
CA ILE A 76 8.88 25.53 23.52
C ILE A 76 7.41 25.76 23.11
N THR A 77 6.82 24.77 22.47
CA THR A 77 5.42 24.70 22.01
C THR A 77 4.89 23.26 22.09
N GLU A 78 3.57 23.07 22.05
CA GLU A 78 2.95 21.74 21.96
C GLU A 78 3.58 20.87 20.86
N SER A 79 3.89 21.45 19.69
CA SER A 79 4.53 20.75 18.59
C SER A 79 5.95 20.26 18.91
N SER A 80 6.75 21.04 19.62
CA SER A 80 8.11 20.63 20.03
C SER A 80 8.08 19.65 21.19
N GLU A 81 7.15 19.81 22.13
CA GLU A 81 6.95 18.89 23.26
C GLU A 81 6.53 17.51 22.75
N MET A 82 5.50 17.43 21.89
CA MET A 82 5.07 16.18 21.25
C MET A 82 6.18 15.53 20.40
N GLN A 83 7.02 16.34 19.74
CA GLN A 83 8.14 15.83 18.93
C GLN A 83 9.24 15.24 19.82
N ASP A 84 9.60 15.91 20.92
CA ASP A 84 10.53 15.39 21.92
C ASP A 84 10.01 14.10 22.57
N GLU A 85 8.75 14.05 22.99
CA GLU A 85 8.10 12.83 23.49
C GLU A 85 8.19 11.68 22.47
N THR A 86 7.93 11.97 21.19
CA THR A 86 7.98 10.98 20.11
C THR A 86 9.40 10.45 19.87
N VAL A 87 10.40 11.33 19.93
CA VAL A 87 11.81 10.94 19.82
C VAL A 87 12.23 10.10 21.03
N GLN A 88 11.79 10.46 22.25
CA GLN A 88 12.11 9.71 23.47
C GLN A 88 11.43 8.32 23.53
N GLU A 89 10.22 8.13 22.97
CA GLU A 89 9.64 6.77 22.84
C GLU A 89 10.31 5.94 21.73
N CYS A 90 10.93 6.57 20.73
CA CYS A 90 11.62 5.88 19.64
C CYS A 90 13.09 5.54 19.95
N LEU A 91 13.84 6.43 20.62
CA LEU A 91 15.29 6.27 20.84
C LEU A 91 15.71 4.93 21.47
N PRO A 92 15.06 4.40 22.53
CA PRO A 92 15.41 3.09 23.08
C PRO A 92 15.28 1.96 22.06
N HIS A 93 14.25 1.99 21.20
CA HIS A 93 14.07 1.01 20.14
C HIS A 93 15.10 1.15 19.01
N LEU A 94 15.60 2.36 18.73
CA LEU A 94 16.51 2.64 17.62
C LEU A 94 17.99 2.43 17.96
N ALA A 95 18.38 2.75 19.19
CA ALA A 95 19.75 2.72 19.70
C ALA A 95 20.08 1.44 20.49
N GLU A 96 19.11 0.88 21.22
CA GLU A 96 19.27 -0.36 22.00
C GLU A 96 18.11 -1.35 21.68
N PRO A 97 17.88 -1.71 20.40
CA PRO A 97 16.86 -2.70 20.05
C PRO A 97 17.13 -4.04 20.76
N GLY A 98 16.13 -4.53 21.49
CA GLY A 98 16.23 -5.80 22.22
C GLY A 98 15.82 -7.02 21.38
N GLY A 99 16.49 -8.14 21.63
CA GLY A 99 16.30 -9.41 20.93
C GLY A 99 17.47 -9.72 19.99
N ASP A 100 17.27 -10.67 19.08
CA ASP A 100 18.28 -11.05 18.09
C ASP A 100 18.37 -9.96 17.00
N LEU A 101 19.58 -9.45 16.76
CA LEU A 101 19.85 -8.34 15.85
C LEU A 101 20.68 -8.79 14.64
N ASN A 102 20.38 -8.20 13.49
CA ASN A 102 21.23 -8.32 12.31
C ASN A 102 22.51 -7.48 12.41
N ILE A 103 23.42 -7.65 11.44
CA ILE A 103 24.72 -6.94 11.35
C ILE A 103 24.64 -5.40 11.31
N PHE A 104 23.44 -4.83 11.18
CA PHE A 104 23.20 -3.39 11.21
C PHE A 104 22.61 -2.90 12.55
N GLY A 105 22.45 -3.79 13.54
CA GLY A 105 21.82 -3.47 14.82
C GLY A 105 20.33 -3.16 14.64
N VAL A 106 19.61 -4.02 13.92
CA VAL A 106 18.16 -3.94 13.71
C VAL A 106 17.55 -5.31 13.99
N SER A 107 16.40 -5.33 14.67
CA SER A 107 15.65 -6.55 15.00
C SER A 107 14.99 -7.18 13.78
N GLN A 108 15.00 -8.51 13.66
CA GLN A 108 14.31 -9.22 12.58
C GLN A 108 12.78 -8.99 12.58
N LEU A 109 12.16 -9.23 11.43
CA LEU A 109 10.71 -9.15 11.21
C LEU A 109 9.98 -10.30 11.93
N GLY A 110 9.08 -9.97 12.85
CA GLY A 110 8.26 -10.88 13.66
C GLY A 110 7.16 -11.61 12.88
N ARG A 111 7.44 -12.05 11.65
CA ARG A 111 6.52 -12.56 10.62
C ARG A 111 5.42 -13.48 11.15
N ALA A 112 5.79 -14.49 11.93
CA ALA A 112 4.84 -15.45 12.53
C ALA A 112 3.80 -14.77 13.45
N LYS A 113 4.20 -13.77 14.23
CA LYS A 113 3.30 -12.99 15.08
C LYS A 113 2.34 -12.15 14.24
N HIS A 114 2.83 -11.48 13.20
CA HIS A 114 1.99 -10.65 12.33
C HIS A 114 0.96 -11.49 11.54
N VAL A 115 1.36 -12.65 11.01
CA VAL A 115 0.44 -13.59 10.34
C VAL A 115 -0.63 -14.11 11.30
N GLN A 116 -0.27 -14.50 12.53
CA GLN A 116 -1.24 -14.91 13.56
C GLN A 116 -2.22 -13.78 13.91
N TYR A 117 -1.72 -12.55 14.02
CA TYR A 117 -2.52 -11.35 14.27
C TYR A 117 -3.53 -11.07 13.15
N LEU A 118 -3.09 -11.08 11.89
CA LEU A 118 -3.94 -10.84 10.72
C LEU A 118 -5.01 -11.92 10.56
N HIS A 119 -4.65 -13.20 10.75
CA HIS A 119 -5.63 -14.29 10.80
C HIS A 119 -6.66 -14.12 11.92
N LYS A 120 -6.30 -13.53 13.07
CA LYS A 120 -7.26 -13.19 14.13
C LYS A 120 -8.21 -12.07 13.72
N MET A 121 -7.72 -11.05 13.00
CA MET A 121 -8.54 -9.91 12.55
C MET A 121 -9.62 -10.28 11.52
N ILE A 122 -9.50 -11.44 10.86
CA ILE A 122 -10.46 -11.96 9.87
C ILE A 122 -11.27 -13.18 10.34
N ARG A 123 -10.95 -13.76 11.50
CA ARG A 123 -11.60 -14.99 12.00
C ARG A 123 -12.51 -14.70 13.20
N GLY A 124 -13.82 -14.69 12.92
CA GLY A 124 -14.86 -14.64 13.95
C GLY A 124 -15.45 -13.24 14.20
N PRO A 125 -16.39 -13.12 15.14
CA PRO A 125 -17.04 -11.85 15.47
C PRO A 125 -16.10 -10.92 16.24
N MET A 126 -16.04 -9.65 15.82
CA MET A 126 -15.28 -8.63 16.53
C MET A 126 -16.03 -8.14 17.79
N PRO A 127 -15.31 -7.71 18.86
CA PRO A 127 -15.93 -7.10 20.03
C PRO A 127 -16.74 -5.84 19.69
N ALA A 128 -17.75 -5.51 20.50
CA ALA A 128 -18.64 -4.35 20.27
C ALA A 128 -17.91 -2.99 20.16
N GLY A 129 -16.69 -2.87 20.71
CA GLY A 129 -15.83 -1.70 20.53
C GLY A 129 -15.44 -1.40 19.07
N PHE A 130 -15.60 -2.35 18.14
CA PHE A 130 -15.38 -2.16 16.71
C PHE A 130 -16.58 -1.55 15.96
N THR A 131 -17.69 -1.22 16.64
CA THR A 131 -18.86 -0.57 16.02
C THR A 131 -18.52 0.69 15.20
N PRO A 132 -17.59 1.59 15.62
CA PRO A 132 -17.16 2.73 14.80
C PRO A 132 -16.53 2.37 13.45
N ALA A 133 -16.10 1.11 13.26
CA ALA A 133 -15.48 0.62 12.04
C ALA A 133 -16.45 -0.20 11.15
N ASP A 134 -17.76 -0.27 11.45
CA ASP A 134 -18.72 -1.05 10.63
C ASP A 134 -18.81 -0.55 9.18
N ALA A 135 -18.83 0.78 8.98
CA ALA A 135 -18.73 1.40 7.65
C ALA A 135 -17.40 1.10 6.94
N SER A 136 -16.36 0.81 7.71
CA SER A 136 -15.03 0.43 7.22
C SER A 136 -14.84 -1.07 7.07
N ARG A 137 -15.88 -1.92 7.19
CA ARG A 137 -15.69 -3.38 7.04
C ARG A 137 -15.08 -3.84 5.71
N PRO A 138 -15.38 -3.24 4.54
CA PRO A 138 -14.64 -3.54 3.31
C PRO A 138 -13.15 -3.19 3.41
N TRP A 139 -12.83 -2.08 4.11
CA TRP A 139 -11.45 -1.71 4.43
C TRP A 139 -10.79 -2.62 5.47
N MET A 140 -11.54 -3.16 6.43
CA MET A 140 -11.00 -4.15 7.37
C MET A 140 -10.71 -5.48 6.68
N VAL A 141 -11.60 -5.94 5.78
CA VAL A 141 -11.30 -7.07 4.90
C VAL A 141 -10.08 -6.74 4.03
N TYR A 142 -9.97 -5.52 3.49
CA TYR A 142 -8.76 -5.04 2.83
C TYR A 142 -7.54 -5.19 3.75
N TRP A 143 -7.35 -4.31 4.74
CA TRP A 143 -6.11 -4.26 5.53
C TRP A 143 -5.76 -5.57 6.26
N ALA A 144 -6.75 -6.32 6.74
CA ALA A 144 -6.52 -7.50 7.58
C ALA A 144 -6.16 -8.75 6.78
N LEU A 145 -6.56 -8.85 5.51
CA LEU A 145 -5.85 -9.75 4.62
C LEU A 145 -4.60 -9.06 4.03
N THR A 146 -4.53 -7.71 3.94
CA THR A 146 -3.32 -6.92 3.59
C THR A 146 -2.23 -6.92 4.66
N GLY A 147 -1.86 -8.11 5.13
CA GLY A 147 -0.47 -8.40 5.46
C GLY A 147 -0.07 -9.85 5.12
N LEU A 148 -0.72 -10.49 4.13
CA LEU A 148 -0.62 -11.93 3.81
C LEU A 148 -0.16 -12.32 2.37
N TYR A 149 -0.55 -11.65 1.28
CA TYR A 149 -0.09 -11.85 -0.15
C TYR A 149 0.62 -10.58 -0.60
N LEU A 150 -0.13 -9.50 -0.80
CA LEU A 150 -0.05 -8.43 0.20
C LEU A 150 -1.04 -8.60 1.35
N LEU A 151 -2.27 -9.13 1.26
CA LEU A 151 -3.16 -9.39 0.13
C LEU A 151 -3.62 -8.12 -0.60
N VAL A 152 -4.55 -7.35 -0.05
CA VAL A 152 -5.85 -7.19 -0.70
C VAL A 152 -6.02 -6.08 -1.73
N LEU A 153 -6.73 -6.39 -2.83
CA LEU A 153 -7.97 -5.73 -3.28
C LEU A 153 -9.10 -6.77 -3.25
N SER A 154 -10.22 -6.51 -2.56
CA SER A 154 -10.99 -7.58 -1.85
C SER A 154 -11.39 -8.81 -2.65
N LEU A 155 -11.84 -8.64 -3.89
CA LEU A 155 -12.24 -9.74 -4.76
C LEU A 155 -11.12 -10.12 -5.74
N VAL A 156 -10.41 -9.12 -6.28
CA VAL A 156 -9.26 -9.25 -7.18
C VAL A 156 -8.10 -10.05 -6.57
N THR A 157 -7.96 -10.02 -5.25
CA THR A 157 -6.89 -10.72 -4.53
C THR A 157 -7.35 -12.01 -3.83
N VAL A 158 -8.64 -12.16 -3.55
CA VAL A 158 -9.18 -13.51 -3.33
C VAL A 158 -9.02 -14.31 -4.63
N GLY A 159 -9.12 -13.63 -5.78
CA GLY A 159 -8.83 -14.18 -7.09
C GLY A 159 -9.90 -15.17 -7.55
N GLY A 160 -9.68 -15.72 -8.73
CA GLY A 160 -10.56 -16.69 -9.35
C GLY A 160 -11.79 -16.08 -10.01
N ILE A 161 -12.20 -16.74 -11.09
CA ILE A 161 -13.34 -16.38 -11.95
C ILE A 161 -14.60 -16.12 -11.10
N GLU A 162 -14.90 -16.97 -10.11
CA GLU A 162 -16.08 -16.82 -9.24
C GLU A 162 -16.13 -15.47 -8.51
N ALA A 163 -15.00 -14.97 -7.98
CA ALA A 163 -14.95 -13.69 -7.28
C ALA A 163 -15.07 -12.52 -8.24
N LEU A 164 -14.41 -12.59 -9.41
CA LEU A 164 -14.43 -11.56 -10.45
C LEU A 164 -15.79 -11.48 -11.17
N ASP A 165 -16.52 -12.59 -11.28
CA ASP A 165 -17.89 -12.64 -11.82
C ASP A 165 -18.92 -11.93 -10.93
N THR A 166 -18.68 -11.77 -9.62
CA THR A 166 -19.60 -11.01 -8.76
C THR A 166 -19.61 -9.50 -9.03
N ILE A 167 -18.68 -8.98 -9.84
CA ILE A 167 -18.47 -7.55 -10.02
C ILE A 167 -19.34 -7.00 -11.16
N ASP A 168 -20.41 -6.29 -10.79
CA ASP A 168 -21.24 -5.51 -11.72
C ASP A 168 -20.47 -4.28 -12.25
N ARG A 169 -19.70 -4.51 -13.32
CA ARG A 169 -18.98 -3.47 -14.09
C ARG A 169 -19.89 -2.33 -14.54
N LYS A 170 -21.15 -2.62 -14.89
CA LYS A 170 -22.10 -1.65 -15.45
C LYS A 170 -22.68 -0.74 -14.37
N GLY A 171 -23.14 -1.33 -13.26
CA GLY A 171 -23.54 -0.60 -12.07
C GLY A 171 -22.41 0.24 -11.48
N MET A 172 -21.17 -0.28 -11.52
CA MET A 172 -19.97 0.45 -11.09
C MET A 172 -19.67 1.66 -11.99
N TRP A 173 -19.69 1.51 -13.31
CA TRP A 173 -19.50 2.62 -14.27
C TRP A 173 -20.56 3.72 -14.10
N HIS A 174 -21.84 3.35 -13.96
CA HIS A 174 -22.91 4.29 -13.66
C HIS A 174 -22.73 4.96 -12.28
N PHE A 175 -22.27 4.24 -11.25
CA PHE A 175 -21.95 4.81 -9.95
C PHE A 175 -20.83 5.86 -10.03
N LEU A 176 -19.68 5.50 -10.62
CA LEU A 176 -18.55 6.40 -10.79
C LEU A 176 -18.91 7.61 -11.67
N GLY A 177 -19.74 7.41 -12.70
CA GLY A 177 -20.27 8.49 -13.52
C GLY A 177 -21.11 9.50 -12.75
N ARG A 178 -21.85 9.05 -11.72
CA ARG A 178 -22.55 9.96 -10.78
C ARG A 178 -21.60 10.63 -9.78
N MET A 179 -20.46 10.02 -9.47
CA MET A 179 -19.46 10.60 -8.57
C MET A 179 -18.57 11.64 -9.24
N LYS A 180 -18.33 11.52 -10.56
CA LYS A 180 -17.54 12.47 -11.34
C LYS A 180 -18.08 13.90 -11.20
N GLN A 181 -17.18 14.86 -10.99
CA GLN A 181 -17.50 16.28 -10.83
C GLN A 181 -17.07 17.08 -12.05
N LYS A 182 -17.88 18.08 -12.45
CA LYS A 182 -17.58 19.03 -13.54
C LYS A 182 -16.23 19.75 -13.36
N SER A 183 -15.84 19.97 -12.10
CA SER A 183 -14.59 20.63 -11.71
C SER A 183 -13.33 19.78 -11.96
N GLY A 184 -13.49 18.47 -12.19
CA GLY A 184 -12.44 17.49 -12.50
C GLY A 184 -12.34 16.33 -11.50
N GLY A 185 -12.63 16.57 -10.21
CA GLY A 185 -12.55 15.55 -9.15
C GLY A 185 -13.70 14.54 -9.14
N PHE A 186 -13.78 13.76 -8.07
CA PHE A 186 -14.84 12.78 -7.81
C PHE A 186 -15.32 12.92 -6.36
N SER A 187 -16.62 12.72 -6.10
CA SER A 187 -17.15 12.62 -4.74
C SER A 187 -16.99 11.20 -4.19
N MET A 188 -16.72 11.06 -2.89
CA MET A 188 -16.60 9.74 -2.22
C MET A 188 -17.92 8.96 -2.19
N ALA A 189 -19.05 9.66 -2.12
CA ALA A 189 -20.40 9.12 -2.17
C ALA A 189 -21.39 10.15 -2.75
N SER A 190 -22.64 9.76 -2.97
CA SER A 190 -23.69 10.72 -3.40
C SER A 190 -23.95 11.74 -2.29
N GLY A 191 -23.61 13.01 -2.55
CA GLY A 191 -23.64 14.07 -1.54
C GLY A 191 -22.45 14.05 -0.56
N GLY A 192 -21.45 13.19 -0.78
CA GLY A 192 -20.21 13.13 -0.01
C GLY A 192 -19.17 14.17 -0.43
N GLU A 193 -18.05 14.17 0.28
CA GLU A 193 -16.90 15.04 0.04
C GLU A 193 -16.22 14.78 -1.31
N VAL A 194 -15.58 15.81 -1.87
CA VAL A 194 -14.85 15.76 -3.15
C VAL A 194 -13.37 16.01 -2.91
N ASP A 195 -12.58 14.95 -2.87
CA ASP A 195 -11.14 15.00 -2.62
C ASP A 195 -10.38 13.90 -3.39
N ILE A 196 -9.05 13.97 -3.31
CA ILE A 196 -8.12 13.20 -4.13
C ILE A 196 -8.21 11.67 -3.87
N ARG A 197 -8.72 11.23 -2.70
CA ARG A 197 -9.04 9.81 -2.45
C ARG A 197 -10.10 9.32 -3.44
N GLY A 198 -11.15 10.12 -3.68
CA GLY A 198 -12.21 9.81 -4.63
C GLY A 198 -11.70 9.70 -6.07
N ALA A 199 -10.77 10.59 -6.44
CA ALA A 199 -10.12 10.54 -7.75
C ALA A 199 -9.26 9.28 -7.93
N TYR A 200 -8.40 8.96 -6.95
CA TYR A 200 -7.54 7.78 -6.98
C TYR A 200 -8.33 6.47 -6.96
N CYS A 201 -9.32 6.33 -6.06
CA CYS A 201 -10.16 5.15 -5.99
C CYS A 201 -11.00 4.98 -7.26
N GLY A 202 -11.59 6.06 -7.79
CA GLY A 202 -12.37 6.04 -9.03
C GLY A 202 -11.53 5.57 -10.23
N MET A 203 -10.35 6.16 -10.44
CA MET A 203 -9.46 5.76 -11.54
C MET A 203 -8.90 4.34 -11.37
N THR A 204 -8.63 3.91 -10.14
CA THR A 204 -8.22 2.52 -9.82
C THR A 204 -9.27 1.52 -10.26
N ILE A 205 -10.55 1.78 -9.94
CA ILE A 205 -11.67 0.91 -10.31
C ILE A 205 -11.91 0.91 -11.83
N ILE A 206 -11.83 2.08 -12.49
CA ILE A 206 -11.96 2.18 -13.96
C ILE A 206 -10.88 1.37 -14.67
N SER A 207 -9.64 1.48 -14.21
CA SER A 207 -8.48 0.82 -14.80
C SER A 207 -8.52 -0.70 -14.58
N LEU A 208 -8.66 -1.17 -13.34
CA LEU A 208 -8.63 -2.61 -13.03
C LEU A 208 -9.85 -3.39 -13.53
N LEU A 209 -11.02 -2.77 -13.66
CA LEU A 209 -12.23 -3.44 -14.20
C LEU A 209 -12.43 -3.22 -15.71
N ASN A 210 -11.46 -2.59 -16.39
CA ASN A 210 -11.51 -2.21 -17.80
C ASN A 210 -12.86 -1.55 -18.16
N LEU A 211 -13.23 -0.47 -17.46
CA LEU A 211 -14.51 0.23 -17.67
C LEU A 211 -14.40 1.26 -18.81
N PRO A 212 -15.48 1.54 -19.57
CA PRO A 212 -15.47 2.58 -20.60
C PRO A 212 -15.08 3.94 -20.04
N MET A 213 -14.20 4.65 -20.75
CA MET A 213 -13.66 5.94 -20.30
C MET A 213 -14.62 7.12 -20.49
N ASP A 214 -15.55 7.00 -21.45
CA ASP A 214 -16.67 7.93 -21.64
C ASP A 214 -17.58 7.94 -20.41
N LEU A 215 -18.09 9.12 -20.04
CA LEU A 215 -19.07 9.21 -18.96
C LEU A 215 -20.42 8.60 -19.37
N PRO A 216 -21.15 7.98 -18.43
CA PRO A 216 -22.54 7.59 -18.62
C PRO A 216 -23.43 8.74 -19.09
N SER A 217 -24.48 8.42 -19.84
CA SER A 217 -25.49 9.41 -20.27
C SER A 217 -26.31 9.99 -19.10
N ASP A 218 -26.34 9.34 -17.94
CA ASP A 218 -26.91 9.84 -16.68
C ASP A 218 -25.89 10.58 -15.78
N SER A 219 -24.63 10.76 -16.23
CA SER A 219 -23.63 11.47 -15.44
C SER A 219 -23.97 12.97 -15.35
N PRO A 220 -24.06 13.55 -14.14
CA PRO A 220 -24.28 14.98 -13.96
C PRO A 220 -23.06 15.82 -14.40
N ALA A 221 -21.91 15.20 -14.69
CA ALA A 221 -20.73 15.86 -15.22
C ALA A 221 -20.65 15.85 -16.76
N LYS A 222 -21.54 15.14 -17.46
CA LYS A 222 -21.68 15.18 -18.91
C LYS A 222 -22.58 16.36 -19.30
N ILE A 223 -22.05 17.33 -20.05
CA ILE A 223 -22.71 18.60 -20.37
C ILE A 223 -22.85 18.73 -21.88
N ASN A 224 -21.75 18.51 -22.61
CA ASN A 224 -21.66 18.64 -24.05
C ASN A 224 -21.78 17.28 -24.76
N GLY A 225 -21.46 16.18 -24.07
CA GLY A 225 -21.58 14.82 -24.58
C GLY A 225 -20.24 14.13 -24.88
N ASP A 226 -19.15 14.88 -24.91
CA ASP A 226 -17.77 14.43 -25.13
C ASP A 226 -16.98 14.17 -23.83
N GLU A 227 -17.60 14.36 -22.67
CA GLU A 227 -16.89 14.24 -21.39
C GLU A 227 -16.59 12.78 -21.00
N THR A 228 -15.36 12.59 -20.50
CA THR A 228 -14.79 11.33 -20.00
C THR A 228 -14.48 11.41 -18.50
N PHE A 229 -14.12 10.30 -17.88
CA PHE A 229 -13.58 10.30 -16.52
C PHE A 229 -12.27 11.11 -16.39
N LEU A 230 -11.54 11.35 -17.47
CA LEU A 230 -10.34 12.19 -17.50
C LEU A 230 -10.64 13.70 -17.61
N THR A 231 -11.84 14.10 -18.07
CA THR A 231 -12.18 15.51 -18.28
C THR A 231 -11.95 16.34 -17.01
N ASN A 232 -11.20 17.43 -17.13
CA ASN A 232 -10.75 18.32 -16.06
C ASN A 232 -9.91 17.68 -14.91
N LEU A 233 -9.59 16.38 -14.95
CA LEU A 233 -8.96 15.66 -13.83
C LEU A 233 -7.53 16.15 -13.53
N LYS A 234 -6.63 16.14 -14.52
CA LYS A 234 -5.26 16.71 -14.37
C LYS A 234 -5.29 18.18 -13.89
N PRO A 235 -6.05 19.09 -14.52
CA PRO A 235 -6.24 20.45 -14.02
C PRO A 235 -6.77 20.57 -12.58
N TRP A 236 -7.57 19.61 -12.09
CA TRP A 236 -8.10 19.59 -10.73
C TRP A 236 -7.06 19.10 -9.72
N ILE A 237 -6.33 18.02 -10.01
CA ILE A 237 -5.21 17.54 -9.19
C ILE A 237 -4.14 18.64 -9.04
N ARG A 238 -3.80 19.35 -10.13
CA ARG A 238 -2.86 20.49 -10.07
C ARG A 238 -3.26 21.57 -9.07
N ARG A 239 -4.58 21.85 -8.91
CA ARG A 239 -5.07 22.85 -7.93
C ARG A 239 -5.00 22.39 -6.48
N CYS A 240 -4.65 21.12 -6.24
CA CYS A 240 -4.46 20.57 -4.91
C CYS A 240 -2.99 20.61 -4.47
N GLN A 241 -2.03 20.93 -5.36
CA GLN A 241 -0.66 21.20 -4.96
C GLN A 241 -0.60 22.54 -4.19
N THR A 242 0.12 22.54 -3.08
CA THR A 242 0.20 23.65 -2.12
C THR A 242 1.45 24.52 -2.36
N TYR A 243 1.55 25.64 -1.63
CA TYR A 243 2.75 26.47 -1.61
C TYR A 243 3.96 25.74 -1.00
N GLU A 244 3.75 24.74 -0.14
CA GLU A 244 4.79 23.89 0.44
C GLU A 244 5.44 22.98 -0.61
N GLY A 245 4.73 22.71 -1.71
CA GLY A 245 5.12 21.77 -2.77
C GLY A 245 4.42 20.41 -2.67
N GLY A 246 4.04 19.98 -1.47
CA GLY A 246 3.17 18.83 -1.26
C GLY A 246 1.73 19.07 -1.72
N ILE A 247 0.86 18.06 -1.55
CA ILE A 247 -0.49 18.03 -2.13
C ILE A 247 -1.52 17.82 -1.03
N GLY A 248 -2.57 18.65 -1.01
CA GLY A 248 -3.71 18.53 -0.11
C GLY A 248 -4.86 17.71 -0.70
N GLY A 249 -5.88 17.37 0.10
CA GLY A 249 -6.98 16.51 -0.32
C GLY A 249 -7.86 17.14 -1.40
N ALA A 250 -8.18 18.43 -1.22
CA ALA A 250 -8.83 19.29 -2.18
C ALA A 250 -8.05 20.62 -2.30
N PRO A 251 -8.39 21.51 -3.27
CA PRO A 251 -7.74 22.80 -3.39
C PRO A 251 -7.78 23.63 -2.10
N SER A 252 -6.68 24.35 -1.82
CA SER A 252 -6.44 25.10 -0.58
C SER A 252 -6.51 24.30 0.75
N ASN A 253 -6.33 22.97 0.71
CA ASN A 253 -5.99 22.21 1.92
C ASN A 253 -4.48 22.20 2.17
N GLU A 254 -4.09 21.90 3.41
CA GLU A 254 -2.72 21.63 3.84
C GLU A 254 -2.12 20.42 3.09
N ALA A 255 -0.80 20.39 2.86
CA ALA A 255 -0.14 19.25 2.23
C ALA A 255 -0.21 17.99 3.12
N HIS A 256 -0.38 16.81 2.53
CA HIS A 256 -0.47 15.55 3.26
C HIS A 256 0.03 14.35 2.45
N GLY A 257 0.82 13.46 3.07
CA GLY A 257 1.44 12.32 2.39
C GLY A 257 0.42 11.42 1.68
N ALA A 258 -0.64 11.02 2.40
CA ALA A 258 -1.72 10.22 1.84
C ALA A 258 -2.40 10.84 0.61
N TYR A 259 -2.55 12.17 0.56
CA TYR A 259 -3.10 12.86 -0.62
C TYR A 259 -2.05 12.99 -1.73
N ALA A 260 -0.78 13.21 -1.39
CA ALA A 260 0.32 13.17 -2.37
C ALA A 260 0.44 11.80 -3.07
N PHE A 261 0.38 10.69 -2.32
CA PHE A 261 0.36 9.35 -2.91
C PHE A 261 -0.84 9.16 -3.83
N CYS A 262 -2.06 9.43 -3.34
CA CYS A 262 -3.28 9.30 -4.14
C CYS A 262 -3.21 10.15 -5.43
N ALA A 263 -2.66 11.36 -5.37
CA ALA A 263 -2.45 12.22 -6.54
C ALA A 263 -1.49 11.60 -7.57
N LEU A 264 -0.31 11.17 -7.12
CA LEU A 264 0.74 10.62 -7.97
C LEU A 264 0.35 9.27 -8.56
N ALA A 265 -0.32 8.43 -7.77
CA ALA A 265 -0.83 7.14 -8.22
C ALA A 265 -1.98 7.32 -9.23
N CYS A 266 -2.90 8.25 -8.99
CA CYS A 266 -3.95 8.62 -9.95
C CYS A 266 -3.35 9.11 -11.28
N LEU A 267 -2.34 10.00 -11.24
CA LEU A 267 -1.65 10.46 -12.45
C LEU A 267 -0.94 9.31 -13.18
N SER A 268 -0.38 8.35 -12.44
CA SER A 268 0.27 7.14 -12.99
C SER A 268 -0.69 6.11 -13.59
N ILE A 269 -2.00 6.20 -13.31
CA ILE A 269 -3.06 5.42 -13.98
C ILE A 269 -3.41 6.03 -15.34
N ILE A 270 -3.50 7.37 -15.39
CA ILE A 270 -3.95 8.12 -16.56
C ILE A 270 -2.95 8.01 -17.72
N GLU A 271 -1.66 8.17 -17.44
CA GLU A 271 -0.60 8.35 -18.42
C GLU A 271 0.76 8.00 -17.77
N PRO A 272 1.81 7.69 -18.57
CA PRO A 272 3.15 7.43 -18.06
C PRO A 272 3.62 8.48 -17.03
N PRO A 273 4.20 8.11 -15.88
CA PRO A 273 4.61 9.03 -14.82
C PRO A 273 5.44 10.23 -15.31
N SER A 274 6.37 9.98 -16.24
CA SER A 274 7.24 10.98 -16.88
C SER A 274 6.52 11.97 -17.80
N LYS A 275 5.24 11.72 -18.12
CA LYS A 275 4.34 12.61 -18.89
C LYS A 275 3.26 13.22 -17.99
N SER A 276 2.63 12.41 -17.14
CA SER A 276 1.45 12.80 -16.35
C SER A 276 1.80 13.64 -15.13
N ILE A 277 2.80 13.22 -14.35
CA ILE A 277 3.21 13.89 -13.11
C ILE A 277 3.94 15.19 -13.46
N THR A 278 4.92 15.11 -14.36
CA THR A 278 5.79 16.22 -14.79
C THR A 278 5.03 17.38 -15.45
N SER A 279 3.94 17.11 -16.18
CA SER A 279 3.10 18.15 -16.81
C SER A 279 1.98 18.69 -15.89
N THR A 280 1.67 17.99 -14.80
CA THR A 280 0.59 18.39 -13.88
C THR A 280 1.12 19.13 -12.65
N LEU A 281 2.31 18.78 -12.15
CA LEU A 281 2.81 19.19 -10.83
C LEU A 281 4.18 19.87 -10.92
N HIS A 282 4.42 20.84 -10.04
CA HIS A 282 5.72 21.50 -9.92
C HIS A 282 6.70 20.59 -9.15
N MET A 283 7.51 19.84 -9.91
CA MET A 283 8.40 18.79 -9.38
C MET A 283 9.41 19.26 -8.33
N PRO A 284 10.13 20.39 -8.46
CA PRO A 284 11.18 20.74 -7.50
C PRO A 284 10.67 20.94 -6.07
N SER A 285 9.53 21.62 -5.89
CA SER A 285 8.95 21.80 -4.55
C SER A 285 8.29 20.53 -4.03
N LEU A 286 7.69 19.70 -4.89
CA LEU A 286 7.15 18.40 -4.48
C LEU A 286 8.24 17.45 -3.96
N ILE A 287 9.39 17.37 -4.64
CA ILE A 287 10.54 16.55 -4.22
C ILE A 287 11.12 17.10 -2.90
N SER A 288 11.30 18.42 -2.81
CA SER A 288 11.74 19.08 -1.57
C SER A 288 10.83 18.75 -0.39
N TRP A 289 9.51 18.83 -0.58
CA TRP A 289 8.53 18.55 0.45
C TRP A 289 8.48 17.07 0.84
N LEU A 290 8.44 16.15 -0.13
CA LEU A 290 8.50 14.70 0.14
C LEU A 290 9.78 14.31 0.89
N SER A 291 10.91 14.97 0.59
CA SER A 291 12.17 14.76 1.30
C SER A 291 12.14 15.29 2.74
N SER A 292 11.50 16.44 3.00
CA SER A 292 11.37 16.99 4.36
C SER A 292 10.42 16.22 5.27
N GLN A 293 9.67 15.24 4.73
CA GLN A 293 8.81 14.37 5.54
C GLN A 293 9.56 13.23 6.26
N GLN A 294 10.85 12.99 6.01
CA GLN A 294 11.61 11.96 6.74
C GLN A 294 12.40 12.58 7.90
N ASN A 295 12.06 12.19 9.13
CA ASN A 295 12.68 12.74 10.35
C ASN A 295 13.97 12.00 10.73
N ALA A 296 14.77 12.59 11.62
CA ALA A 296 15.82 11.90 12.35
C ALA A 296 15.81 12.37 13.82
N PRO A 297 16.05 11.48 14.81
CA PRO A 297 16.53 10.11 14.65
C PRO A 297 15.46 9.09 14.21
N GLU A 298 14.17 9.41 14.29
CA GLU A 298 13.11 8.39 14.15
C GLU A 298 13.16 7.66 12.81
N SER A 299 13.55 8.33 11.72
CA SER A 299 13.76 7.78 10.38
C SER A 299 12.52 7.23 9.66
N GLY A 300 11.37 7.21 10.34
CA GLY A 300 10.05 7.13 9.73
C GLY A 300 9.66 8.40 8.98
N PHE A 301 8.49 8.36 8.35
CA PHE A 301 7.90 9.52 7.67
C PHE A 301 6.80 10.17 8.54
N ALA A 302 6.77 11.50 8.55
CA ALA A 302 5.65 12.31 9.05
C ALA A 302 4.63 12.57 7.93
N GLY A 303 3.35 12.69 8.29
CA GLY A 303 2.28 12.90 7.31
C GLY A 303 2.22 14.29 6.69
N ARG A 304 2.69 15.31 7.41
CA ARG A 304 2.73 16.73 7.02
C ARG A 304 3.73 17.51 7.86
N THR A 305 4.03 18.75 7.46
CA THR A 305 4.98 19.65 8.10
C THR A 305 4.70 19.83 9.61
N ASN A 306 5.73 19.77 10.45
CA ASN A 306 5.64 19.90 11.92
C ASN A 306 4.65 18.93 12.61
N LYS A 307 4.40 17.75 12.03
CA LYS A 307 3.74 16.62 12.70
C LYS A 307 4.71 15.46 12.88
N LEU A 308 4.31 14.53 13.75
CA LEU A 308 5.09 13.37 14.18
C LEU A 308 5.20 12.33 13.06
N VAL A 309 6.25 11.49 13.14
CA VAL A 309 6.32 10.24 12.37
C VAL A 309 5.16 9.30 12.68
N ASP A 310 4.76 8.49 11.71
CA ASP A 310 3.73 7.47 11.85
C ASP A 310 3.97 6.36 10.79
N GLY A 311 3.90 5.11 11.25
CA GLY A 311 4.15 3.91 10.46
C GLY A 311 3.35 3.80 9.16
N CYS A 312 2.14 4.38 9.05
CA CYS A 312 1.39 4.33 7.78
C CYS A 312 2.02 5.18 6.67
N TYR A 313 2.78 6.23 7.00
CA TYR A 313 3.50 7.04 6.01
C TYR A 313 4.71 6.31 5.41
N SER A 314 5.10 5.15 5.96
CA SER A 314 5.98 4.19 5.29
C SER A 314 5.47 3.85 3.88
N HIS A 315 4.14 3.73 3.70
CA HIS A 315 3.52 3.63 2.38
C HIS A 315 3.16 5.01 1.81
N TRP A 316 2.41 5.84 2.56
CA TRP A 316 1.84 7.07 1.99
C TRP A 316 2.85 8.16 1.62
N VAL A 317 4.09 8.10 2.12
CA VAL A 317 5.22 8.94 1.67
C VAL A 317 6.29 8.07 1.01
N GLY A 318 6.68 6.94 1.62
CA GLY A 318 7.68 6.03 1.05
C GLY A 318 7.32 5.49 -0.35
N GLY A 319 6.04 5.20 -0.60
CA GLY A 319 5.52 4.75 -1.88
C GLY A 319 5.49 5.83 -2.96
N CYS A 320 5.45 7.12 -2.60
CA CYS A 320 5.54 8.22 -3.58
C CYS A 320 6.87 8.17 -4.35
N TRP A 321 7.95 7.71 -3.72
CA TRP A 321 9.27 7.71 -4.34
C TRP A 321 9.38 6.79 -5.55
N ALA A 322 8.65 5.67 -5.61
CA ALA A 322 8.57 4.84 -6.82
C ALA A 322 8.01 5.64 -8.01
N LEU A 323 6.96 6.44 -7.75
CA LEU A 323 6.25 7.25 -8.73
C LEU A 323 7.09 8.47 -9.17
N ILE A 324 7.81 9.09 -8.24
CA ILE A 324 8.77 10.17 -8.50
C ILE A 324 9.99 9.66 -9.29
N SER A 325 10.58 8.52 -8.91
CA SER A 325 11.73 7.94 -9.64
C SER A 325 11.38 7.61 -11.10
N ALA A 326 10.19 7.08 -11.35
CA ALA A 326 9.68 6.84 -12.71
C ALA A 326 9.32 8.13 -13.47
N ALA A 327 8.89 9.19 -12.77
CA ALA A 327 8.66 10.49 -13.38
C ALA A 327 9.97 11.19 -13.82
N LEU A 328 11.06 10.98 -13.08
CA LEU A 328 12.37 11.57 -13.35
C LEU A 328 13.23 10.76 -14.34
N ASN A 329 13.09 9.43 -14.36
CA ASN A 329 13.92 8.53 -15.18
C ASN A 329 13.06 7.79 -16.23
N PRO A 330 12.75 8.42 -17.38
CA PRO A 330 11.85 7.85 -18.38
C PRO A 330 12.44 6.70 -19.21
N THR A 331 13.73 6.38 -19.06
CA THR A 331 14.45 5.41 -19.88
C THR A 331 15.37 4.52 -19.03
N SER A 332 15.06 3.22 -18.99
CA SER A 332 15.85 2.17 -18.31
C SER A 332 17.19 1.83 -18.99
N ASN A 333 17.61 2.62 -19.98
CA ASN A 333 18.86 2.41 -20.72
C ASN A 333 20.11 2.92 -19.97
N SER A 334 19.97 3.47 -18.75
CA SER A 334 21.08 3.76 -17.85
C SER A 334 21.48 2.50 -17.10
N THR A 335 22.75 2.10 -17.21
CA THR A 335 23.34 1.05 -16.36
C THR A 335 23.65 1.53 -14.94
N GLN A 336 23.55 2.83 -14.67
CA GLN A 336 23.61 3.38 -13.32
C GLN A 336 22.21 3.43 -12.71
N GLN A 337 22.04 2.72 -11.59
CA GLN A 337 20.89 2.86 -10.69
C GLN A 337 20.79 4.32 -10.22
N PRO A 338 19.62 4.98 -10.32
CA PRO A 338 19.47 6.35 -9.87
C PRO A 338 19.64 6.44 -8.34
N ALA A 339 20.32 7.49 -7.89
CA ALA A 339 20.51 7.75 -6.46
C ALA A 339 19.15 7.91 -5.74
N ASP A 340 19.02 7.34 -4.54
CA ASP A 340 17.80 7.51 -3.76
C ASP A 340 17.66 8.94 -3.25
N LEU A 341 16.43 9.46 -3.37
CA LEU A 341 16.02 10.76 -2.83
C LEU A 341 15.52 10.65 -1.37
N TRP A 342 15.71 9.49 -0.72
CA TRP A 342 15.20 9.18 0.62
C TRP A 342 15.99 8.04 1.31
N SER A 343 15.94 7.99 2.63
CA SER A 343 16.64 6.99 3.43
C SER A 343 15.83 5.70 3.56
N ARG A 344 16.01 4.78 2.59
CA ARG A 344 15.46 3.42 2.65
C ARG A 344 15.90 2.65 3.90
N SER A 345 17.17 2.81 4.27
CA SER A 345 17.77 2.19 5.44
C SER A 345 17.20 2.75 6.75
N GLY A 346 17.00 4.06 6.82
CA GLY A 346 16.30 4.71 7.92
C GLY A 346 14.87 4.23 8.07
N LEU A 347 14.09 4.14 6.98
CA LEU A 347 12.72 3.62 7.05
C LEU A 347 12.70 2.16 7.52
N ALA A 348 13.56 1.30 6.97
CA ALA A 348 13.64 -0.10 7.39
C ALA A 348 13.95 -0.23 8.89
N ARG A 349 14.86 0.59 9.45
CA ARG A 349 15.11 0.67 10.89
C ARG A 349 13.83 1.09 11.64
N TYR A 350 13.15 2.17 11.25
CA TYR A 350 11.92 2.62 11.94
C TYR A 350 10.84 1.53 11.96
N ILE A 351 10.61 0.87 10.82
CA ILE A 351 9.63 -0.20 10.68
C ILE A 351 9.93 -1.37 11.62
N LEU A 352 11.18 -1.85 11.60
CA LEU A 352 11.58 -3.04 12.34
C LEU A 352 11.75 -2.77 13.84
N CYS A 353 12.39 -1.67 14.22
CA CYS A 353 12.59 -1.29 15.63
C CYS A 353 11.32 -0.73 16.29
N CYS A 354 10.66 0.24 15.67
CA CYS A 354 9.61 1.03 16.31
C CYS A 354 8.19 0.53 16.00
N CYS A 355 7.89 0.17 14.74
CA CYS A 355 6.52 -0.19 14.34
C CYS A 355 6.11 -1.63 14.69
N GLN A 356 7.02 -2.53 15.06
CA GLN A 356 6.66 -3.91 15.41
C GLN A 356 6.01 -4.04 16.81
N ASN A 357 4.90 -4.78 16.90
CA ASN A 357 4.38 -5.28 18.18
C ASN A 357 4.69 -6.79 18.32
N LEU A 358 5.89 -7.11 18.78
CA LEU A 358 6.36 -8.51 18.92
C LEU A 358 5.60 -9.30 20.01
N ARG A 359 4.92 -8.62 20.94
CA ARG A 359 4.15 -9.27 22.03
C ARG A 359 2.88 -9.94 21.52
N SER A 360 2.07 -9.24 20.71
CA SER A 360 0.77 -9.75 20.22
C SER A 360 0.66 -9.88 18.69
N GLY A 361 1.70 -9.47 17.95
CA GLY A 361 1.64 -9.32 16.50
C GLY A 361 0.94 -8.03 16.07
N GLY A 362 0.90 -7.85 14.74
CA GLY A 362 0.54 -6.60 14.08
C GLY A 362 1.66 -5.55 14.13
N LEU A 363 1.48 -4.46 13.39
CA LEU A 363 2.34 -3.28 13.42
C LEU A 363 1.49 -2.03 13.73
N ARG A 364 2.14 -0.96 14.20
CA ARG A 364 1.53 0.24 14.81
C ARG A 364 2.05 1.54 14.18
N ASP A 365 1.32 2.64 14.42
CA ASP A 365 1.74 4.03 14.19
C ASP A 365 3.16 4.29 14.74
N LYS A 366 3.30 4.30 16.07
CA LYS A 366 4.54 4.60 16.80
C LYS A 366 4.57 3.82 18.14
N PRO A 367 5.73 3.70 18.82
CA PRO A 367 5.89 2.90 20.04
C PRO A 367 4.76 2.95 21.08
N SER A 368 4.17 4.11 21.40
CA SER A 368 3.08 4.22 22.39
C SER A 368 1.72 3.69 21.92
N LYS A 369 1.54 3.30 20.65
CA LYS A 369 0.23 2.92 20.11
C LYS A 369 0.02 1.41 20.03
N PHE A 370 -1.25 1.01 20.05
CA PHE A 370 -1.65 -0.35 19.73
C PHE A 370 -1.43 -0.66 18.25
N ALA A 371 -1.25 -1.94 17.93
CA ALA A 371 -1.25 -2.41 16.56
C ALA A 371 -2.69 -2.57 16.05
N ASP A 372 -2.91 -2.21 14.79
CA ASP A 372 -4.17 -2.44 14.07
C ASP A 372 -3.88 -2.97 12.65
N SER A 373 -4.92 -3.37 11.91
CA SER A 373 -4.75 -3.89 10.55
C SER A 373 -4.28 -2.83 9.56
N TYR A 374 -4.73 -1.57 9.68
CA TYR A 374 -4.37 -0.48 8.77
C TYR A 374 -2.87 -0.18 8.83
N HIS A 375 -2.31 -0.03 10.04
CA HIS A 375 -0.88 0.13 10.23
C HIS A 375 -0.11 -1.14 9.84
N THR A 376 -0.60 -2.33 10.18
CA THR A 376 0.01 -3.60 9.72
C THR A 376 0.15 -3.63 8.19
N CYS A 377 -0.88 -3.23 7.46
CA CYS A 377 -0.88 -3.10 6.00
C CYS A 377 0.13 -2.08 5.49
N TYR A 378 -0.01 -0.82 5.88
CA TYR A 378 0.76 0.25 5.26
C TYR A 378 2.22 0.33 5.74
N VAL A 379 2.54 -0.23 6.91
CA VAL A 379 3.93 -0.47 7.32
C VAL A 379 4.58 -1.56 6.44
N LEU A 380 3.91 -2.70 6.22
CA LEU A 380 4.45 -3.77 5.37
C LEU A 380 4.58 -3.35 3.89
N ALA A 381 3.62 -2.58 3.37
CA ALA A 381 3.69 -1.99 2.04
C ALA A 381 4.88 -1.01 1.90
N GLY A 382 5.17 -0.23 2.96
CA GLY A 382 6.35 0.62 3.03
C GLY A 382 7.68 -0.13 3.14
N LEU A 383 7.71 -1.26 3.86
CA LEU A 383 8.89 -2.14 3.89
C LEU A 383 9.17 -2.73 2.50
N SER A 384 8.13 -3.15 1.79
CA SER A 384 8.22 -3.52 0.36
C SER A 384 8.74 -2.36 -0.49
N ALA A 385 8.27 -1.13 -0.27
CA ALA A 385 8.73 0.05 -1.01
C ALA A 385 10.23 0.31 -0.78
N ALA A 386 10.74 0.10 0.44
CA ALA A 386 12.17 0.20 0.75
C ALA A 386 12.99 -0.93 0.10
N GLN A 387 12.54 -2.18 0.20
CA GLN A 387 13.28 -3.38 -0.23
C GLN A 387 13.36 -3.60 -1.75
N ASN A 388 12.63 -2.83 -2.55
CA ASN A 388 12.49 -3.08 -3.99
C ASN A 388 12.67 -1.82 -4.85
N ILE A 389 13.13 -2.03 -6.08
CA ILE A 389 13.27 -0.99 -7.11
C ILE A 389 12.11 -1.18 -8.09
N PHE A 390 11.33 -0.12 -8.32
CA PHE A 390 10.21 -0.13 -9.24
C PHE A 390 10.60 0.64 -10.49
N THR A 391 10.46 0.01 -11.66
CA THR A 391 10.71 0.67 -12.94
C THR A 391 9.44 0.73 -13.76
N TYR A 392 9.30 1.81 -14.52
CA TYR A 392 8.21 2.02 -15.46
C TYR A 392 8.73 1.85 -16.88
N GLN A 393 8.01 1.10 -17.71
CA GLN A 393 8.17 1.05 -19.14
C GLN A 393 6.81 1.37 -19.79
N GLU A 394 6.80 2.00 -20.97
CA GLU A 394 5.52 2.36 -21.60
C GLU A 394 4.80 1.11 -22.11
N ALA A 395 3.80 0.67 -21.36
CA ALA A 395 3.02 -0.53 -21.65
C ALA A 395 2.48 -0.54 -23.09
N GLU A 396 2.44 -1.73 -23.69
CA GLU A 396 1.81 -1.92 -25.00
C GLU A 396 0.35 -1.43 -24.98
N LYS A 397 -0.08 -0.83 -26.11
CA LYS A 397 -1.41 -0.23 -26.25
C LYS A 397 -2.51 -1.28 -26.37
N MET A 398 -2.82 -1.95 -25.26
CA MET A 398 -3.89 -2.93 -25.14
C MET A 398 -4.80 -2.54 -23.97
N GLY A 399 -6.11 -2.48 -24.24
CA GLY A 399 -7.14 -1.94 -23.35
C GLY A 399 -7.96 -0.83 -24.02
N VAL A 400 -9.29 -0.88 -23.91
CA VAL A 400 -10.23 0.01 -24.64
C VAL A 400 -10.32 1.40 -23.99
N ALA A 401 -9.89 1.53 -22.74
CA ALA A 401 -10.20 2.68 -21.88
C ALA A 401 -9.11 3.77 -21.77
N GLY A 402 -7.90 3.57 -22.30
CA GLY A 402 -6.85 4.60 -22.26
C GLY A 402 -6.31 4.97 -20.87
N ALA A 403 -6.57 4.15 -19.85
CA ALA A 403 -5.98 4.24 -18.50
C ALA A 403 -5.09 3.01 -18.21
N THR A 404 -4.21 2.71 -19.16
CA THR A 404 -3.39 1.49 -19.22
C THR A 404 -1.97 1.68 -18.69
N ALA A 405 -1.55 2.93 -18.41
CA ALA A 405 -0.19 3.24 -17.97
C ALA A 405 0.18 2.49 -16.69
N ALA A 406 -0.75 2.34 -15.75
CA ALA A 406 -0.50 1.61 -14.52
C ALA A 406 -0.28 0.09 -14.68
N PHE A 407 -0.35 -0.48 -15.89
CA PHE A 407 0.13 -1.84 -16.20
C PHE A 407 1.59 -1.88 -16.72
N GLY A 408 2.27 -0.74 -16.83
CA GLY A 408 3.65 -0.62 -17.33
C GLY A 408 4.74 -0.77 -16.26
N TRP A 409 4.42 -1.32 -15.09
CA TRP A 409 5.35 -1.41 -13.97
C TRP A 409 6.02 -2.78 -13.88
N SER A 410 7.30 -2.78 -13.54
CA SER A 410 8.03 -3.97 -13.09
C SER A 410 8.75 -3.70 -11.78
N VAL A 411 9.19 -4.76 -11.11
CA VAL A 411 9.86 -4.69 -9.81
C VAL A 411 11.09 -5.59 -9.75
N GLU A 412 12.19 -5.05 -9.24
CA GLU A 412 13.44 -5.75 -8.97
C GLU A 412 13.70 -5.79 -7.45
N ALA A 413 14.19 -6.93 -6.96
CA ALA A 413 14.63 -7.09 -5.59
C ALA A 413 15.96 -6.33 -5.38
N ARG A 414 15.97 -5.30 -4.54
CA ARG A 414 17.21 -4.58 -4.22
C ARG A 414 18.16 -5.45 -3.40
N GLY A 415 19.45 -5.35 -3.71
CA GLY A 415 20.54 -6.00 -2.97
C GLY A 415 20.61 -5.57 -1.50
N SER A 416 21.18 -6.45 -0.67
CA SER A 416 21.32 -6.33 0.79
C SER A 416 22.14 -5.13 1.25
N ASP A 417 23.11 -4.72 0.46
CA ASP A 417 24.34 -4.08 0.94
C ASP A 417 24.13 -2.65 1.48
N HIS A 418 22.93 -2.09 1.27
CA HIS A 418 22.55 -0.73 1.64
C HIS A 418 21.19 -0.62 2.37
N ILE A 419 20.58 -1.74 2.79
CA ILE A 419 19.32 -1.75 3.56
C ILE A 419 19.47 -2.73 4.73
N PRO A 420 19.12 -2.35 5.98
CA PRO A 420 19.27 -3.19 7.16
C PRO A 420 18.14 -4.22 7.30
N CYS A 421 17.92 -4.98 6.23
CA CYS A 421 17.00 -6.11 6.18
C CYS A 421 17.78 -7.34 5.71
N GLU A 422 17.74 -8.42 6.51
CA GLU A 422 18.30 -9.70 6.09
C GLU A 422 17.39 -10.36 5.04
N TYR A 423 17.87 -11.44 4.41
CA TYR A 423 17.04 -12.24 3.50
C TYR A 423 15.71 -12.67 4.17
N MET A 424 15.75 -12.96 5.48
CA MET A 424 14.57 -13.36 6.27
C MET A 424 13.56 -12.24 6.52
N ASP A 425 13.96 -10.97 6.38
CA ASP A 425 13.08 -9.79 6.54
C ASP A 425 12.37 -9.42 5.23
N ARG A 426 12.70 -10.07 4.11
CA ARG A 426 12.15 -9.73 2.79
C ARG A 426 10.64 -9.97 2.69
N VAL A 427 9.89 -8.97 2.24
CA VAL A 427 8.45 -9.08 1.96
C VAL A 427 8.19 -9.12 0.44
N LYS A 428 7.01 -9.64 0.05
CA LYS A 428 6.55 -9.57 -1.35
C LYS A 428 6.36 -8.12 -1.78
N ALA A 429 6.60 -7.86 -3.06
CA ALA A 429 6.47 -6.51 -3.63
C ALA A 429 5.00 -6.08 -3.79
N VAL A 430 4.71 -4.84 -3.40
CA VAL A 430 3.47 -4.15 -3.78
C VAL A 430 3.59 -3.59 -5.19
N HIS A 431 2.54 -3.64 -5.98
CA HIS A 431 2.42 -2.81 -7.19
C HIS A 431 2.34 -1.34 -6.76
N PRO A 432 3.23 -0.44 -7.23
CA PRO A 432 3.42 0.89 -6.63
C PRO A 432 2.21 1.82 -6.82
N VAL A 433 1.33 1.53 -7.79
CA VAL A 433 0.09 2.28 -8.04
C VAL A 433 -1.13 1.67 -7.33
N TYR A 434 -1.43 0.38 -7.52
CA TYR A 434 -2.65 -0.28 -7.02
C TYR A 434 -2.54 -0.85 -5.60
N VAL A 435 -1.32 -0.96 -5.04
CA VAL A 435 -1.05 -1.46 -3.68
C VAL A 435 -1.60 -2.88 -3.45
N ILE A 436 -1.37 -3.75 -4.43
CA ILE A 436 -1.62 -5.22 -4.44
C ILE A 436 -0.46 -5.92 -5.16
N PRO A 437 -0.26 -7.25 -5.09
CA PRO A 437 0.77 -7.90 -5.88
C PRO A 437 0.48 -7.84 -7.37
N PHE A 438 1.54 -7.91 -8.17
CA PHE A 438 1.48 -7.84 -9.63
C PHE A 438 0.62 -8.98 -10.19
N GLU A 439 0.71 -10.17 -9.61
CA GLU A 439 -0.03 -11.36 -10.05
C GLU A 439 -1.57 -11.14 -10.11
N ALA A 440 -2.13 -10.36 -9.18
CA ALA A 440 -3.56 -10.01 -9.17
C ALA A 440 -3.92 -8.80 -10.05
N VAL A 441 -2.95 -7.92 -10.33
CA VAL A 441 -3.12 -6.86 -11.34
C VAL A 441 -3.25 -7.51 -12.71
N ASP A 442 -2.37 -8.47 -13.01
CA ASP A 442 -2.34 -9.22 -14.26
C ASP A 442 -3.58 -10.12 -14.41
N GLU A 443 -3.96 -10.88 -13.37
CA GLU A 443 -5.17 -11.73 -13.38
C GLU A 443 -6.44 -10.90 -13.66
N ALA A 444 -6.64 -9.79 -12.94
CA ALA A 444 -7.79 -8.92 -13.14
C ALA A 444 -7.77 -8.27 -14.53
N ARG A 445 -6.60 -7.81 -14.99
CA ARG A 445 -6.44 -7.22 -16.33
C ARG A 445 -6.82 -8.20 -17.42
N SER A 446 -6.18 -9.37 -17.48
CA SER A 446 -6.46 -10.40 -18.49
C SER A 446 -7.93 -10.79 -18.47
N TYR A 447 -8.50 -11.04 -17.28
CA TYR A 447 -9.91 -11.40 -17.15
C TYR A 447 -10.86 -10.31 -17.67
N PHE A 448 -10.66 -9.04 -17.32
CA PHE A 448 -11.56 -7.95 -17.76
C PHE A 448 -11.25 -7.39 -19.16
N GLU A 449 -10.11 -7.72 -19.76
CA GLU A 449 -9.85 -7.55 -21.20
C GLU A 449 -10.51 -8.68 -22.01
N GLU A 450 -10.33 -9.95 -21.64
CA GLU A 450 -10.86 -11.13 -22.35
C GLU A 450 -12.38 -11.28 -22.26
N LYS A 451 -12.99 -11.00 -21.10
CA LYS A 451 -14.44 -11.18 -20.84
C LYS A 451 -15.32 -10.42 -21.83
N GLY A 452 -14.80 -9.32 -22.39
CA GLY A 452 -15.48 -8.47 -23.36
C GLY A 452 -16.75 -7.80 -22.83
N GLY A 453 -17.40 -7.04 -23.70
CA GLY A 453 -18.71 -6.42 -23.44
C GLY A 453 -18.75 -5.39 -22.29
N PHE A 454 -19.93 -4.77 -22.15
CA PHE A 454 -20.25 -3.77 -21.12
C PHE A 454 -21.78 -3.58 -20.93
#